data_AF-A0A7Y9NKE0-F1
#
_entry.id   AF-A0A7Y9NKE0-F1
#
_cell.length_a   1.000
_cell.length_b   1.000
_cell.length_c   1.000
_cell.angle_alpha   90.00
_cell.angle_beta   90.00
_cell.angle_gamma   90.00
#
_symmetry.space_group_name_H-M   'P 1'
#
loop_
_entity.id
_entity.type
_entity.pdbx_description
1 polymer ?
#
loop_
_entity_poly.entity_id
_entity_poly.type
_entity_poly.pdbx_seq_one_letter_code
_entity_poly.pdbx_strand_id
1 'polypeptide(L)'
;MTHWLIARHTVTLLNVFTRSRYAPYSDAAFVHENDELSYVSAMRLREDELFLRRMKESLPKGLKNNLQMLDLNLKDAPIRLRVPLDQLCDMPVNPSDPSIEKIRKALTRQSELDAMEAVVVPAALGNQIDHLTVREAAMPFVGSLPAAFYEDLPYAATHPSAAADLDSLRDATTLLDEPLRSILCRTDESAAGAITRKRKLVLNYASQIDEEAGNVIANFATRYDSAERLWANAQWIAAFTP
;
A
#
# COMPACT_ATOMS: atom_id res chain seq x y z
N MET A 1 -7.38 4.64 -6.08
CA MET A 1 -6.66 4.56 -7.37
C MET A 1 -7.55 4.75 -8.61
N THR A 2 -8.55 3.91 -8.89
CA THR A 2 -9.37 3.99 -10.13
C THR A 2 -9.98 5.37 -10.35
N HIS A 3 -10.47 6.01 -9.29
CA HIS A 3 -11.01 7.36 -9.34
C HIS A 3 -9.99 8.39 -9.89
N TRP A 4 -8.74 8.36 -9.41
CA TRP A 4 -7.69 9.26 -9.89
C TRP A 4 -7.36 9.04 -11.37
N LEU A 5 -7.34 7.77 -11.80
CA LEU A 5 -7.10 7.43 -13.21
C LEU A 5 -8.23 7.94 -14.11
N ILE A 6 -9.49 7.82 -13.68
CA ILE A 6 -10.67 8.35 -14.40
C ILE A 6 -10.61 9.89 -14.47
N ALA A 7 -10.17 10.53 -13.38
CA ALA A 7 -9.89 11.96 -13.33
C ALA A 7 -8.64 12.38 -14.15
N ARG A 8 -8.05 11.45 -14.90
CA ARG A 8 -6.90 11.64 -15.80
C ARG A 8 -5.56 11.93 -15.13
N HIS A 9 -5.43 11.68 -13.83
CA HIS A 9 -4.13 11.66 -13.19
C HIS A 9 -3.29 10.48 -13.69
N THR A 10 -1.98 10.64 -13.62
CA THR A 10 -1.03 9.53 -13.75
C THR A 10 -0.74 8.97 -12.36
N VAL A 11 -0.78 7.65 -12.22
CA VAL A 11 -0.54 6.93 -10.97
C VAL A 11 0.64 6.00 -11.16
N THR A 12 1.66 6.20 -10.31
CA THR A 12 2.80 5.28 -10.17
C THR A 12 2.63 4.50 -8.87
N LEU A 13 2.53 3.18 -8.98
CA LEU A 13 2.63 2.29 -7.83
C LEU A 13 4.09 1.98 -7.55
N LEU A 14 4.62 2.49 -6.45
CA LEU A 14 5.96 2.17 -6.00
C LEU A 14 5.91 0.92 -5.12
N ASN A 15 6.26 -0.24 -5.68
CA ASN A 15 6.37 -1.47 -4.93
C ASN A 15 7.78 -1.58 -4.34
N VAL A 16 7.86 -1.68 -3.02
CA VAL A 16 9.12 -1.49 -2.29
C VAL A 16 9.79 -2.84 -1.99
N PHE A 17 9.10 -3.73 -1.28
CA PHE A 17 9.64 -4.98 -0.75
C PHE A 17 9.09 -6.19 -1.52
N THR A 18 9.67 -6.45 -2.69
CA THR A 18 9.20 -7.50 -3.61
C THR A 18 10.02 -8.79 -3.54
N ARG A 19 11.18 -8.77 -2.88
CA ARG A 19 11.97 -9.98 -2.62
C ARG A 19 11.55 -10.59 -1.30
N SER A 20 10.77 -11.66 -1.34
CA SER A 20 10.19 -12.28 -0.15
C SER A 20 10.26 -13.81 -0.21
N ARG A 21 10.21 -14.43 0.97
CA ARG A 21 9.93 -15.87 1.16
C ARG A 21 8.50 -16.10 1.68
N TYR A 22 7.78 -15.02 1.97
CA TYR A 22 6.44 -15.10 2.54
C TYR A 22 5.40 -15.30 1.45
N ALA A 23 4.81 -16.50 1.43
CA ALA A 23 3.68 -16.87 0.59
C ALA A 23 2.89 -18.02 1.24
N PRO A 24 2.11 -17.71 2.30
CA PRO A 24 1.50 -18.71 3.18
C PRO A 24 0.54 -19.67 2.46
N TYR A 25 -0.02 -19.27 1.30
CA TYR A 25 -0.98 -20.06 0.54
C TYR A 25 -0.41 -20.61 -0.77
N SER A 26 0.93 -20.64 -0.89
CA SER A 26 1.61 -21.20 -2.05
C SER A 26 2.15 -22.60 -1.79
N ASP A 27 2.66 -23.22 -2.85
CA ASP A 27 3.38 -24.49 -2.85
C ASP A 27 4.90 -24.31 -2.60
N ALA A 28 5.34 -23.14 -2.12
CA ALA A 28 6.76 -22.85 -1.90
C ALA A 28 7.46 -23.84 -0.95
N ALA A 29 6.72 -24.47 -0.04
CA ALA A 29 7.23 -25.50 0.86
C ALA A 29 7.75 -26.77 0.13
N PHE A 30 7.35 -26.99 -1.13
CA PHE A 30 7.84 -28.10 -1.96
C PHE A 30 9.06 -27.74 -2.81
N VAL A 31 9.47 -26.47 -2.79
CA VAL A 31 10.64 -25.97 -3.50
C VAL A 31 11.88 -26.15 -2.62
N HIS A 32 13.03 -26.38 -3.24
CA HIS A 32 14.30 -26.44 -2.53
C HIS A 32 14.59 -25.10 -1.82
N GLU A 33 15.09 -25.11 -0.58
CA GLU A 33 15.29 -23.91 0.26
C GLU A 33 16.10 -22.79 -0.45
N ASN A 34 17.12 -23.19 -1.22
CA ASN A 34 17.95 -22.27 -1.99
C ASN A 34 17.18 -21.52 -3.10
N ASP A 35 16.09 -22.10 -3.60
CA ASP A 35 15.28 -21.56 -4.69
C ASP A 35 14.00 -20.86 -4.20
N GLU A 36 13.60 -21.08 -2.95
CA GLU A 36 12.36 -20.56 -2.34
C GLU A 36 12.23 -19.03 -2.51
N LEU A 37 13.30 -18.28 -2.23
CA LEU A 37 13.28 -16.82 -2.37
C LEU A 37 12.98 -16.40 -3.82
N SER A 38 13.67 -17.00 -4.78
CA SER A 38 13.50 -16.68 -6.20
C SER A 38 12.12 -17.10 -6.69
N TYR A 39 11.64 -18.27 -6.25
CA TYR A 39 10.32 -18.81 -6.56
C TYR A 39 9.21 -17.89 -6.06
N VAL A 40 9.21 -17.57 -4.76
CA VAL A 40 8.19 -16.73 -4.13
C VAL A 40 8.20 -15.32 -4.70
N SER A 41 9.39 -14.72 -4.91
CA SER A 41 9.50 -13.39 -5.50
C SER A 41 8.95 -13.37 -6.94
N ALA A 42 9.27 -14.39 -7.76
CA ALA A 42 8.77 -14.48 -9.13
C ALA A 42 7.26 -14.74 -9.20
N MET A 43 6.71 -15.53 -8.29
CA MET A 43 5.28 -15.75 -8.16
C MET A 43 4.56 -14.44 -7.81
N ARG A 44 5.02 -13.73 -6.77
CA ARG A 44 4.42 -12.45 -6.35
C ARG A 44 4.52 -11.38 -7.44
N LEU A 45 5.62 -11.34 -8.18
CA LEU A 45 5.74 -10.46 -9.35
C LEU A 45 4.65 -10.73 -10.41
N ARG A 46 4.35 -12.01 -10.70
CA ARG A 46 3.26 -12.37 -11.62
C ARG A 46 1.89 -11.95 -11.09
N GLU A 47 1.69 -12.02 -9.77
CA GLU A 47 0.45 -11.55 -9.13
C GLU A 47 0.30 -10.02 -9.26
N ASP A 48 1.38 -9.26 -9.05
CA ASP A 48 1.40 -7.80 -9.27
C ASP A 48 1.13 -7.43 -10.75
N GLU A 49 1.75 -8.15 -11.69
CA GLU A 49 1.50 -7.97 -13.13
C GLU A 49 0.04 -8.30 -13.50
N LEU A 50 -0.52 -9.36 -12.92
CA LEU A 50 -1.92 -9.74 -13.08
C LEU A 50 -2.84 -8.64 -12.53
N PHE A 51 -2.57 -8.11 -11.33
CA PHE A 51 -3.30 -7.02 -10.73
C PHE A 51 -3.30 -5.77 -11.64
N LEU A 52 -2.12 -5.34 -12.11
CA LEU A 52 -2.00 -4.21 -13.03
C LEU A 52 -2.77 -4.42 -14.32
N ARG A 53 -2.67 -5.62 -14.90
CA ARG A 53 -3.41 -5.97 -16.12
C ARG A 53 -4.91 -5.86 -15.90
N ARG A 54 -5.44 -6.39 -14.79
CA ARG A 54 -6.87 -6.31 -14.44
C ARG A 54 -7.32 -4.87 -14.24
N MET A 55 -6.52 -4.04 -13.56
CA MET A 55 -6.79 -2.62 -13.41
C MET A 55 -6.86 -1.95 -14.79
N LYS A 56 -5.87 -2.16 -15.66
CA LYS A 56 -5.82 -1.58 -17.01
C LYS A 56 -6.94 -2.06 -17.94
N GLU A 57 -7.39 -3.31 -17.81
CA GLU A 57 -8.53 -3.85 -18.56
C GLU A 57 -9.81 -3.04 -18.31
N SER A 58 -10.00 -2.56 -17.09
CA SER A 58 -11.17 -1.74 -16.70
C SER A 58 -11.10 -0.28 -17.13
N LEU A 59 -9.93 0.19 -17.60
CA LEU A 59 -9.72 1.60 -17.97
C LEU A 59 -10.01 1.86 -19.46
N PRO A 60 -10.54 3.04 -19.81
CA PRO A 60 -10.60 3.52 -21.18
C PRO A 60 -9.23 3.45 -21.89
N LYS A 61 -9.21 3.18 -23.20
CA LYS A 61 -7.97 2.97 -23.99
C LYS A 61 -6.94 4.09 -23.79
N GLY A 62 -7.38 5.35 -23.71
CA GLY A 62 -6.51 6.51 -23.53
C GLY A 62 -5.90 6.66 -22.13
N LEU A 63 -6.38 5.91 -21.13
CA LEU A 63 -5.95 6.02 -19.73
C LEU A 63 -5.08 4.84 -19.27
N LYS A 64 -4.89 3.81 -20.10
CA LYS A 64 -4.12 2.61 -19.73
C LYS A 64 -2.64 2.91 -19.45
N ASN A 65 -2.10 3.94 -20.10
CA ASN A 65 -0.72 4.40 -19.91
C ASN A 65 -0.54 5.29 -18.68
N ASN A 66 -1.65 5.75 -18.07
CA ASN A 66 -1.61 6.53 -16.84
C ASN A 66 -1.37 5.68 -15.59
N LEU A 67 -1.31 4.35 -15.71
CA LEU A 67 -0.98 3.46 -14.61
C LEU A 67 0.32 2.73 -14.89
N GLN A 68 1.30 2.93 -14.01
CA GLN A 68 2.57 2.22 -14.04
C GLN A 68 2.94 1.70 -12.65
N MET A 69 3.86 0.75 -12.61
CA MET A 69 4.43 0.22 -11.37
C MET A 69 5.95 0.26 -11.49
N LEU A 70 6.59 0.73 -10.43
CA LEU A 70 8.03 0.72 -10.27
C LEU A 70 8.36 -0.22 -9.11
N ASP A 71 9.18 -1.22 -9.37
CA ASP A 71 9.66 -2.17 -8.37
C ASP A 71 11.07 -1.77 -7.89
N LEU A 72 11.23 -1.55 -6.59
CA LEU A 72 12.52 -1.25 -5.97
C LEU A 72 13.37 -2.49 -5.67
N ASN A 73 12.79 -3.69 -5.80
CA ASN A 73 13.47 -4.96 -5.64
C ASN A 73 14.16 -5.11 -4.26
N LEU A 74 13.56 -4.53 -3.22
CA LEU A 74 14.08 -4.63 -1.85
C LEU A 74 13.63 -5.93 -1.19
N LYS A 75 14.42 -6.37 -0.22
CA LYS A 75 14.14 -7.55 0.60
C LYS A 75 13.14 -7.19 1.69
N ASP A 76 12.11 -8.03 1.80
CA ASP A 76 11.15 -8.08 2.90
C ASP A 76 11.89 -8.23 4.26
N ALA A 77 11.28 -7.71 5.31
CA ALA A 77 11.83 -7.66 6.66
C ALA A 77 12.43 -8.98 7.17
N PRO A 78 11.81 -10.18 7.02
CA PRO A 78 12.40 -11.41 7.51
C PRO A 78 13.80 -11.70 6.95
N ILE A 79 14.01 -11.37 5.67
CA ILE A 79 15.29 -11.61 4.99
C ILE A 79 16.27 -10.48 5.29
N ARG A 80 15.77 -9.24 5.27
CA ARG A 80 16.60 -8.04 5.38
C ARG A 80 17.06 -7.79 6.81
N LEU A 81 16.16 -7.94 7.77
CA LEU A 81 16.40 -7.76 9.20
C LEU A 81 16.78 -9.06 9.91
N ARG A 82 16.64 -10.22 9.24
CA ARG A 82 16.92 -11.56 9.80
C ARG A 82 16.04 -11.86 11.03
N VAL A 83 14.77 -11.55 10.90
CA VAL A 83 13.78 -11.69 11.98
C VAL A 83 12.73 -12.73 11.58
N PRO A 84 12.19 -13.50 12.53
CA PRO A 84 11.13 -14.44 12.21
C PRO A 84 9.79 -13.72 11.93
N LEU A 85 8.87 -14.40 11.24
CA LEU A 85 7.61 -13.83 10.77
C LEU A 85 6.69 -13.36 11.91
N ASP A 86 6.73 -14.05 13.06
CA ASP A 86 5.91 -13.74 14.24
C ASP A 86 6.33 -12.46 14.96
N GLN A 87 7.52 -11.92 14.67
CA GLN A 87 8.04 -10.68 15.26
C GLN A 87 7.88 -9.46 14.36
N LEU A 88 7.32 -9.62 13.15
CA LEU A 88 7.26 -8.53 12.16
C LEU A 88 6.43 -7.32 12.60
N CYS A 89 5.48 -7.52 13.51
CA CYS A 89 4.61 -6.46 14.01
C CYS A 89 5.05 -5.90 15.38
N ASP A 90 6.08 -6.49 15.99
CA ASP A 90 6.57 -6.10 17.32
C ASP A 90 7.85 -5.26 17.27
N MET A 91 8.42 -5.09 16.07
CA MET A 91 9.67 -4.39 15.88
C MET A 91 9.46 -2.91 15.60
N PRO A 92 10.19 -2.00 16.27
CA PRO A 92 10.20 -0.60 15.88
C PRO A 92 11.01 -0.41 14.60
N VAL A 93 10.69 0.66 13.87
CA VAL A 93 11.51 1.10 12.72
C VAL A 93 12.93 1.41 13.20
N ASN A 94 13.92 0.88 12.48
CA ASN A 94 15.31 1.30 12.65
C ASN A 94 15.59 2.46 11.69
N PRO A 95 15.82 3.71 12.16
CA PRO A 95 16.09 4.84 11.28
C PRO A 95 17.36 4.68 10.42
N SER A 96 18.26 3.78 10.82
CA SER A 96 19.49 3.43 10.08
C SER A 96 19.28 2.30 9.06
N ASP A 97 18.05 1.81 8.86
CA ASP A 97 17.74 0.81 7.86
C ASP A 97 18.06 1.33 6.45
N PRO A 98 18.98 0.69 5.70
CA PRO A 98 19.35 1.15 4.36
C PRO A 98 18.20 1.18 3.37
N SER A 99 17.10 0.46 3.61
CA SER A 99 15.89 0.53 2.79
C SER A 99 15.24 1.91 2.81
N ILE A 100 15.26 2.59 3.96
CA ILE A 100 14.67 3.93 4.10
C ILE A 100 15.33 4.89 3.11
N GLU A 101 16.65 4.89 3.04
CA GLU A 101 17.39 5.76 2.12
C GLU A 101 17.16 5.39 0.65
N LYS A 102 17.01 4.10 0.33
CA LYS A 102 16.67 3.66 -1.03
C LYS A 102 15.28 4.12 -1.46
N ILE A 103 14.30 4.05 -0.55
CA ILE A 103 12.93 4.52 -0.79
C ILE A 103 12.94 6.05 -0.96
N ARG A 104 13.62 6.79 -0.08
CA ARG A 104 13.78 8.25 -0.22
C ARG A 104 14.36 8.63 -1.57
N LYS A 105 15.46 8.01 -2.00
CA LYS A 105 16.06 8.29 -3.31
C LYS A 105 15.09 8.03 -4.47
N ALA A 106 14.26 6.98 -4.37
CA ALA A 106 13.25 6.71 -5.38
C ALA A 106 12.18 7.81 -5.41
N LEU A 107 11.66 8.22 -4.24
CA LEU A 107 10.68 9.30 -4.11
C LEU A 107 11.25 10.65 -4.57
N THR A 108 12.47 11.00 -4.16
CA THR A 108 13.18 12.20 -4.61
C THR A 108 13.32 12.21 -6.12
N ARG A 109 13.74 11.09 -6.73
CA ARG A 109 13.83 11.00 -8.19
C ARG A 109 12.47 11.21 -8.88
N GLN A 110 11.37 10.69 -8.32
CA GLN A 110 10.04 10.95 -8.89
C GLN A 110 9.63 12.42 -8.74
N SER A 111 9.97 13.05 -7.61
CA SER A 111 9.73 14.48 -7.36
C SER A 111 10.55 15.38 -8.29
N GLU A 112 11.84 15.11 -8.49
CA GLU A 112 12.75 15.92 -9.32
C GLU A 112 12.45 15.83 -10.83
N LEU A 113 11.75 14.78 -11.25
CA LEU A 113 11.26 14.64 -12.62
C LEU A 113 9.92 15.38 -12.84
N ASP A 114 9.48 16.19 -11.87
CA ASP A 114 8.14 16.81 -11.79
C ASP A 114 7.01 15.78 -12.03
N ALA A 115 7.28 14.52 -11.70
CA ALA A 115 6.37 13.39 -11.97
C ALA A 115 5.52 13.01 -10.74
N MET A 116 5.76 13.66 -9.59
CA MET A 116 5.07 13.39 -8.32
C MET A 116 4.53 14.68 -7.71
N GLU A 117 3.23 14.92 -7.94
CA GLU A 117 2.50 16.07 -7.38
C GLU A 117 1.80 15.75 -6.06
N ALA A 118 1.69 14.46 -5.72
CA ALA A 118 1.08 13.98 -4.49
C ALA A 118 1.64 12.61 -4.12
N VAL A 119 1.56 12.26 -2.83
CA VAL A 119 2.01 10.95 -2.32
C VAL A 119 0.92 10.28 -1.49
N VAL A 120 0.74 8.98 -1.69
CA VAL A 120 -0.14 8.15 -0.87
C VAL A 120 0.68 7.00 -0.31
N VAL A 121 0.70 6.87 1.02
CA VAL A 121 1.55 5.92 1.75
C VAL A 121 0.71 5.08 2.73
N PRO A 122 1.21 3.93 3.20
CA PRO A 122 0.53 3.17 4.24
C PRO A 122 0.38 3.99 5.52
N ALA A 123 -0.78 3.89 6.17
CA ALA A 123 -0.92 4.32 7.56
C ALA A 123 -0.12 3.41 8.51
N ALA A 124 0.32 2.24 8.04
CA ALA A 124 1.07 1.22 8.78
C ALA A 124 0.29 0.67 9.98
N LEU A 125 -1.02 0.48 9.81
CA LEU A 125 -1.90 -0.14 10.81
C LEU A 125 -1.53 -1.61 10.99
N GLY A 126 -1.50 -2.08 12.23
CA GLY A 126 -1.03 -3.42 12.57
C GLY A 126 0.48 -3.51 12.78
N ASN A 127 1.18 -2.38 12.79
CA ASN A 127 2.60 -2.25 13.13
C ASN A 127 3.57 -3.10 12.31
N GLN A 128 3.17 -3.52 11.10
CA GLN A 128 4.06 -4.27 10.22
C GLN A 128 5.28 -3.40 9.85
N ILE A 129 6.47 -3.91 10.14
CA ILE A 129 7.73 -3.16 10.08
C ILE A 129 8.08 -2.60 8.69
N ASP A 130 7.76 -3.30 7.60
CA ASP A 130 7.98 -2.79 6.24
C ASP A 130 7.04 -1.63 5.92
N HIS A 131 5.77 -1.68 6.32
CA HIS A 131 4.83 -0.57 6.15
C HIS A 131 5.28 0.65 6.97
N LEU A 132 5.72 0.43 8.21
CA LEU A 132 6.30 1.50 9.04
C LEU A 132 7.56 2.09 8.40
N THR A 133 8.42 1.26 7.81
CA THR A 133 9.64 1.67 7.10
C THR A 133 9.32 2.52 5.86
N VAL A 134 8.30 2.15 5.07
CA VAL A 134 7.82 2.96 3.94
C VAL A 134 7.29 4.30 4.42
N ARG A 135 6.46 4.28 5.47
CA ARG A 135 5.88 5.50 6.06
C ARG A 135 6.99 6.45 6.52
N GLU A 136 7.95 5.95 7.29
CA GLU A 136 9.11 6.71 7.77
C GLU A 136 9.93 7.31 6.62
N ALA A 137 10.17 6.53 5.56
CA ALA A 137 10.90 7.01 4.39
C ALA A 137 10.16 8.14 3.64
N ALA A 138 8.82 8.14 3.67
CA ALA A 138 8.00 9.12 3.00
C ALA A 138 7.73 10.39 3.83
N MET A 139 7.93 10.36 5.16
CA MET A 139 7.65 11.48 6.05
C MET A 139 8.24 12.83 5.60
N PRO A 140 9.49 12.92 5.09
CA PRO A 140 10.03 14.20 4.61
C PRO A 140 9.22 14.86 3.49
N PHE A 141 8.44 14.08 2.72
CA PHE A 141 7.61 14.58 1.63
C PHE A 141 6.22 15.02 2.10
N VAL A 142 5.77 14.58 3.28
CA VAL A 142 4.44 14.86 3.82
C VAL A 142 4.26 16.36 4.13
N GLY A 143 5.34 17.06 4.50
CA GLY A 143 5.30 18.51 4.75
C GLY A 143 5.42 19.37 3.49
N SER A 144 5.82 18.80 2.34
CA SER A 144 6.08 19.57 1.12
C SER A 144 5.15 19.23 -0.05
N LEU A 145 4.35 18.17 0.07
CA LEU A 145 3.42 17.73 -0.95
C LEU A 145 2.04 17.45 -0.36
N PRO A 146 0.98 17.53 -1.18
CA PRO A 146 -0.25 16.80 -0.93
C PRO A 146 0.02 15.35 -0.55
N ALA A 147 -0.30 14.98 0.69
CA ALA A 147 -0.01 13.65 1.22
C ALA A 147 -1.24 13.03 1.89
N ALA A 148 -1.41 11.72 1.68
CA ALA A 148 -2.45 10.95 2.33
C ALA A 148 -1.97 9.56 2.77
N PHE A 149 -2.57 9.04 3.84
CA PHE A 149 -2.28 7.72 4.39
C PHE A 149 -3.50 6.81 4.20
N TYR A 150 -3.31 5.65 3.55
CA TYR A 150 -4.39 4.68 3.37
C TYR A 150 -4.48 3.72 4.56
N GLU A 151 -5.70 3.24 4.86
CA GLU A 151 -5.91 2.21 5.88
C GLU A 151 -5.45 0.84 5.37
N ASP A 152 -4.44 0.27 6.01
CA ASP A 152 -3.86 -1.02 5.62
C ASP A 152 -4.87 -2.14 5.83
N LEU A 153 -5.27 -2.85 4.77
CA LEU A 153 -6.15 -4.01 4.87
C LEU A 153 -5.36 -5.31 4.71
N PRO A 154 -5.67 -6.36 5.48
CA PRO A 154 -6.82 -6.50 6.38
C PRO A 154 -6.65 -5.87 7.78
N TYR A 155 -5.49 -5.33 8.13
CA TYR A 155 -5.17 -4.87 9.49
C TYR A 155 -6.18 -3.87 10.07
N ALA A 156 -6.66 -2.91 9.29
CA ALA A 156 -7.67 -1.94 9.72
C ALA A 156 -9.03 -2.58 10.11
N ALA A 157 -9.29 -3.79 9.61
CA ALA A 157 -10.50 -4.54 9.88
C ALA A 157 -10.35 -5.48 11.08
N THR A 158 -9.17 -6.07 11.27
CA THR A 158 -8.98 -7.22 12.17
C THR A 158 -7.93 -7.02 13.25
N HIS A 159 -6.97 -6.11 13.07
CA HIS A 159 -5.86 -5.98 14.00
C HIS A 159 -6.26 -5.20 15.26
N PRO A 160 -6.03 -5.72 16.47
CA PRO A 160 -6.45 -5.07 17.72
C PRO A 160 -5.87 -3.67 17.92
N SER A 161 -4.65 -3.42 17.45
CA SER A 161 -3.98 -2.11 17.59
C SER A 161 -4.43 -1.07 16.56
N ALA A 162 -5.20 -1.43 15.52
CA ALA A 162 -5.43 -0.55 14.37
C ALA A 162 -6.00 0.83 14.76
N ALA A 163 -6.86 0.90 15.77
CA ALA A 163 -7.38 2.17 16.27
C ALA A 163 -6.29 3.02 16.97
N ALA A 164 -5.48 2.41 17.83
CA ALA A 164 -4.40 3.08 18.55
C ALA A 164 -3.25 3.49 17.61
N ASP A 165 -2.93 2.67 16.61
CA ASP A 165 -1.92 2.98 15.59
C ASP A 165 -2.32 4.21 14.78
N LEU A 166 -3.61 4.33 14.47
CA LEU A 166 -4.17 5.46 13.76
C LEU A 166 -4.15 6.74 14.60
N ASP A 167 -4.50 6.67 15.87
CA ASP A 167 -4.40 7.82 16.78
C ASP A 167 -2.93 8.26 16.94
N SER A 168 -1.99 7.31 17.06
CA SER A 168 -0.56 7.58 17.12
C SER A 168 -0.05 8.28 15.85
N LEU A 169 -0.54 7.89 14.67
CA LEU A 169 -0.22 8.58 13.41
C LEU A 169 -0.72 10.02 13.43
N ARG A 170 -1.96 10.27 13.87
CA ARG A 170 -2.54 11.61 13.92
C ARG A 170 -1.79 12.52 14.90
N ASP A 171 -1.37 11.98 16.03
CA ASP A 171 -0.60 12.72 17.03
C ASP A 171 0.78 13.08 16.46
N ALA A 172 1.47 12.12 15.84
CA ALA A 172 2.79 12.34 15.23
C ALA A 172 2.77 13.42 14.14
N THR A 173 1.75 13.46 13.28
CA THR A 173 1.67 14.51 12.25
C THR A 173 1.20 15.85 12.81
N THR A 174 0.38 15.86 13.87
CA THR A 174 0.00 17.10 14.56
C THR A 174 1.22 17.76 15.20
N LEU A 175 2.16 16.98 15.74
CA LEU A 175 3.44 17.49 16.24
C LEU A 175 4.33 18.10 15.14
N LEU A 176 4.05 17.79 13.87
CA LEU A 176 4.69 18.37 12.69
C LEU A 176 3.88 19.55 12.09
N ASP A 177 2.86 20.05 12.81
CA ASP A 177 1.92 21.08 12.34
C ASP A 177 1.14 20.69 11.07
N GLU A 178 0.96 19.39 10.85
CA GLU A 178 0.26 18.80 9.70
C GLU A 178 -0.89 17.87 10.17
N PRO A 179 -1.95 18.42 10.80
CA PRO A 179 -3.05 17.61 11.31
C PRO A 179 -3.78 16.88 10.18
N LEU A 180 -3.88 15.55 10.28
CA LEU A 180 -4.59 14.75 9.28
C LEU A 180 -6.11 14.82 9.48
N ARG A 181 -6.84 14.89 8.36
CA ARG A 181 -8.30 14.74 8.35
C ARG A 181 -8.68 13.52 7.53
N SER A 182 -9.70 12.80 8.00
CA SER A 182 -10.25 11.68 7.24
C SER A 182 -11.04 12.21 6.04
N ILE A 183 -10.73 11.69 4.85
CA ILE A 183 -11.51 11.87 3.64
C ILE A 183 -12.02 10.51 3.15
N LEU A 184 -13.18 10.50 2.49
CA LEU A 184 -13.76 9.30 1.91
C LEU A 184 -13.62 9.36 0.39
N CYS A 185 -12.81 8.46 -0.17
CA CYS A 185 -12.67 8.27 -1.61
C CYS A 185 -13.81 7.39 -2.11
N ARG A 186 -14.90 8.03 -2.53
CA ARG A 186 -16.08 7.36 -3.08
C ARG A 186 -15.88 6.95 -4.54
N THR A 187 -16.60 5.91 -4.94
CA THR A 187 -16.78 5.55 -6.35
C THR A 187 -18.26 5.60 -6.68
N ASP A 188 -18.62 5.87 -7.94
CA ASP A 188 -20.02 5.88 -8.38
C ASP A 188 -20.65 4.47 -8.46
N GLU A 189 -19.88 3.44 -8.14
CA GLU A 189 -20.37 2.07 -8.06
C GLU A 189 -21.27 1.86 -6.83
N SER A 190 -22.24 0.95 -6.98
CA SER A 190 -22.99 0.44 -5.84
C SER A 190 -22.08 -0.31 -4.86
N ALA A 191 -22.50 -0.41 -3.59
CA ALA A 191 -21.78 -1.18 -2.58
C ALA A 191 -21.51 -2.63 -3.01
N ALA A 192 -22.51 -3.30 -3.56
CA ALA A 192 -22.34 -4.66 -4.07
C ALA A 192 -21.31 -4.73 -5.21
N GLY A 193 -21.29 -3.73 -6.10
CA GLY A 193 -20.30 -3.60 -7.17
C GLY A 193 -18.89 -3.41 -6.63
N ALA A 194 -18.72 -2.46 -5.69
CA ALA A 194 -17.42 -2.17 -5.08
C ALA A 194 -16.84 -3.38 -4.33
N ILE A 195 -17.66 -4.09 -3.56
CA ILE A 195 -17.27 -5.33 -2.86
C ILE A 195 -16.83 -6.39 -3.87
N THR A 196 -17.65 -6.65 -4.89
CA THR A 196 -17.35 -7.67 -5.92
C THR A 196 -16.05 -7.35 -6.65
N ARG A 197 -15.85 -6.09 -7.06
CA ARG A 197 -14.63 -5.62 -7.72
C ARG A 197 -13.42 -5.76 -6.81
N LYS A 198 -13.51 -5.29 -5.55
CA LYS A 198 -12.40 -5.36 -4.59
C LYS A 198 -12.01 -6.81 -4.31
N ARG A 199 -13.00 -7.69 -4.08
CA ARG A 199 -12.78 -9.15 -3.92
C ARG A 199 -12.05 -9.74 -5.11
N LYS A 200 -12.51 -9.46 -6.34
CA LYS A 200 -11.85 -9.94 -7.57
C LYS A 200 -10.41 -9.44 -7.70
N LEU A 201 -10.11 -8.23 -7.24
CA LEU A 201 -8.76 -7.67 -7.32
C LEU A 201 -7.82 -8.32 -6.30
N VAL A 202 -8.25 -8.45 -5.04
CA VAL A 202 -7.41 -8.97 -3.95
C VAL A 202 -7.13 -10.46 -4.11
N LEU A 203 -8.09 -11.25 -4.60
CA LEU A 203 -7.90 -12.68 -4.86
C LEU A 203 -6.94 -12.98 -6.04
N ASN A 204 -6.41 -11.97 -6.74
CA ASN A 204 -5.30 -12.19 -7.67
C ASN A 204 -3.97 -12.44 -6.95
N TYR A 205 -3.90 -12.12 -5.64
CA TYR A 205 -2.77 -12.40 -4.77
C TYR A 205 -2.96 -13.74 -4.04
N ALA A 206 -3.21 -14.81 -4.81
CA ALA A 206 -3.58 -16.11 -4.28
C ALA A 206 -2.51 -16.71 -3.34
N SER A 207 -1.25 -16.31 -3.49
CA SER A 207 -0.16 -16.71 -2.60
C SER A 207 -0.22 -16.06 -1.21
N GLN A 208 -0.93 -14.93 -1.09
CA GLN A 208 -0.99 -14.08 0.11
C GLN A 208 -2.39 -14.00 0.74
N ILE A 209 -3.44 -14.19 -0.05
CA ILE A 209 -4.83 -13.92 0.35
C ILE A 209 -5.68 -15.14 0.01
N ASP A 210 -6.21 -15.79 1.04
CA ASP A 210 -7.24 -16.81 0.90
C ASP A 210 -8.66 -16.21 0.76
N GLU A 211 -9.66 -17.08 0.61
CA GLU A 211 -11.05 -16.69 0.43
C GLU A 211 -11.62 -15.91 1.63
N GLU A 212 -11.19 -16.25 2.85
CA GLU A 212 -11.63 -15.63 4.10
C GLU A 212 -11.07 -14.22 4.22
N ALA A 213 -9.75 -14.05 4.08
CA ALA A 213 -9.09 -12.76 4.05
C ALA A 213 -9.64 -11.88 2.92
N GLY A 214 -9.85 -12.46 1.73
CA GLY A 214 -10.47 -11.76 0.60
C GLY A 214 -11.89 -11.25 0.92
N ASN A 215 -12.67 -11.99 1.72
CA ASN A 215 -14.00 -11.57 2.16
C ASN A 215 -13.91 -10.41 3.16
N VAL A 216 -13.01 -10.51 4.14
CA VAL A 216 -12.76 -9.44 5.13
C VAL A 216 -12.38 -8.14 4.43
N ILE A 217 -11.41 -8.19 3.51
CA ILE A 217 -10.91 -7.01 2.79
C ILE A 217 -12.01 -6.38 1.92
N ALA A 218 -12.79 -7.20 1.21
CA ALA A 218 -13.85 -6.70 0.34
C ALA A 218 -15.02 -6.11 1.14
N ASN A 219 -15.46 -6.79 2.21
CA ASN A 219 -16.56 -6.34 3.05
C ASN A 219 -16.22 -5.11 3.87
N PHE A 220 -14.94 -4.82 4.13
CA PHE A 220 -14.53 -3.58 4.78
C PHE A 220 -15.03 -2.33 4.04
N ALA A 221 -15.24 -2.39 2.72
CA ALA A 221 -15.83 -1.28 1.95
C ALA A 221 -17.24 -0.89 2.44
N THR A 222 -17.99 -1.79 3.07
CA THR A 222 -19.32 -1.49 3.64
C THR A 222 -19.25 -0.49 4.80
N ARG A 223 -18.13 -0.46 5.53
CA ARG A 223 -17.92 0.43 6.68
C ARG A 223 -18.08 1.90 6.32
N TYR A 224 -17.75 2.26 5.08
CA TYR A 224 -17.80 3.63 4.58
C TYR A 224 -18.67 3.75 3.33
N ASP A 225 -19.73 2.93 3.22
CA ASP A 225 -20.68 3.01 2.11
C ASP A 225 -19.99 2.97 0.75
N SER A 226 -19.17 1.93 0.53
CA SER A 226 -18.39 1.68 -0.69
C SER A 226 -17.18 2.58 -0.90
N ALA A 227 -16.87 3.45 0.06
CA ALA A 227 -15.71 4.33 0.01
C ALA A 227 -14.47 3.69 0.65
N GLU A 228 -13.30 4.18 0.26
CA GLU A 228 -12.06 3.95 1.00
C GLU A 228 -11.71 5.21 1.79
N ARG A 229 -11.31 5.03 3.05
CA ARG A 229 -10.89 6.16 3.90
C ARG A 229 -9.40 6.41 3.70
N LEU A 230 -9.04 7.67 3.48
CA LEU A 230 -7.68 8.16 3.56
C LEU A 230 -7.57 9.18 4.69
N TRP A 231 -6.38 9.32 5.27
CA TRP A 231 -6.04 10.37 6.23
C TRP A 231 -5.13 11.37 5.53
N ALA A 232 -5.64 12.55 5.24
CA ALA A 232 -5.02 13.52 4.34
C ALA A 232 -4.52 14.75 5.10
N ASN A 233 -3.37 15.29 4.69
CA ASN A 233 -2.86 16.57 5.19
C ASN A 233 -3.64 17.75 4.59
N ALA A 234 -3.36 18.97 5.08
CA ALA A 234 -4.08 20.17 4.63
C ALA A 234 -3.86 20.45 3.13
N GLN A 235 -2.65 20.19 2.63
CA GLN A 235 -2.28 20.39 1.23
C GLN A 235 -3.09 19.48 0.29
N TRP A 236 -3.29 18.22 0.68
CA TRP A 236 -4.14 17.28 -0.07
C TRP A 236 -5.60 17.75 -0.14
N ILE A 237 -6.14 18.22 0.98
CA ILE A 237 -7.52 18.70 1.02
C ILE A 237 -7.68 19.91 0.10
N ALA A 238 -6.74 20.86 0.14
CA ALA A 238 -6.76 22.04 -0.73
C ALA A 238 -6.60 21.69 -2.22
N ALA A 239 -5.82 20.65 -2.55
CA ALA A 239 -5.54 20.26 -3.93
C ALA A 239 -6.64 19.39 -4.56
N PHE A 240 -7.26 18.49 -3.78
CA PHE A 240 -8.11 17.42 -4.30
C PHE A 240 -9.53 17.39 -3.73
N THR A 241 -9.86 18.27 -2.79
CA THR A 241 -11.23 18.42 -2.27
C THR A 241 -11.80 19.77 -2.75
N PRO A 242 -12.90 19.78 -3.51
CA PRO A 242 -13.50 21.01 -4.01
C PRO A 242 -14.12 21.87 -2.91
#